data_AF-A0A2V6VFS3-F1
#
_entry.id   AF-A0A2V6VFS3-F1
#
_cell.length_a   1.000
_cell.length_b   1.000
_cell.length_c   1.000
_cell.angle_alpha   90.00
_cell.angle_beta   90.00
_cell.angle_gamma   90.00
#
_symmetry.space_group_name_H-M   'P 1'
#
loop_
_entity.id
_entity.type
_entity.pdbx_description
1 polymer ?
#
loop_
_entity_poly.entity_id
_entity_poly.type
_entity_poly.pdbx_seq_one_letter_code
_entity_poly.pdbx_strand_id
1 'polypeptide(L)'
;MIEPAATVTDERRGGEHATVGTYIRVALVLTGVTALEVGVIYVRQLAPIVVPLLLAMSAAKFALVVLFFMHLRYDSRVLTLVFVGPLILAAGLAVALMTLSGAFLVFGR
;
A
#
# COMPACT_ATOMS: atom_id res chain seq x y z
N MET A 1 -10.44 59.13 -20.35
CA MET A 1 -10.64 57.92 -21.18
C MET A 1 -10.22 56.75 -20.30
N ILE A 2 -11.19 56.17 -19.59
CA ILE A 2 -11.06 55.05 -18.66
C ILE A 2 -11.69 53.86 -19.36
N GLU A 3 -10.95 52.76 -19.49
CA GLU A 3 -11.43 51.40 -19.78
C GLU A 3 -10.30 50.43 -19.41
N PRO A 4 -10.63 49.24 -18.88
CA PRO A 4 -10.72 49.08 -17.43
C PRO A 4 -9.63 48.13 -16.91
N ALA A 5 -9.60 48.01 -15.59
CA ALA A 5 -8.86 46.99 -14.86
C ALA A 5 -8.89 45.66 -15.63
N ALA A 6 -7.70 45.12 -15.91
CA ALA A 6 -7.53 43.71 -16.17
C ALA A 6 -8.22 42.99 -15.02
N THR A 7 -9.45 42.54 -15.26
CA THR A 7 -10.10 41.55 -14.43
C THR A 7 -9.17 40.36 -14.52
N VAL A 8 -8.34 40.20 -13.49
CA VAL A 8 -7.82 38.89 -13.13
C VAL A 8 -9.08 38.13 -12.78
N THR A 9 -9.73 37.59 -13.81
CA THR A 9 -10.73 36.57 -13.67
C THR A 9 -9.95 35.45 -13.00
N ASP A 10 -10.07 35.40 -11.68
CA ASP A 10 -9.70 34.26 -10.85
C ASP A 10 -10.60 33.12 -11.32
N GLU A 11 -10.23 32.56 -12.47
CA GLU A 11 -10.85 31.38 -13.04
C GLU A 11 -10.34 30.20 -12.22
N ARG A 12 -10.63 30.18 -10.91
CA ARG A 12 -10.67 28.96 -10.09
C ARG A 12 -11.84 28.09 -10.54
N ARG A 13 -11.92 27.86 -11.85
CA ARG A 13 -12.77 26.87 -12.50
C ARG A 13 -12.31 25.51 -11.98
N GLY A 14 -12.96 25.08 -10.90
CA GLY A 14 -13.78 23.87 -10.84
C GLY A 14 -13.59 22.79 -11.91
N GLY A 15 -12.35 22.42 -12.23
CA GLY A 15 -12.04 21.31 -13.12
C GLY A 15 -11.66 20.06 -12.33
N GLU A 16 -12.62 19.17 -12.12
CA GLU A 16 -12.49 17.72 -12.39
C GLU A 16 -11.07 17.11 -12.36
N HIS A 17 -10.42 17.12 -11.19
CA HIS A 17 -9.30 16.20 -10.93
C HIS A 17 -9.86 14.84 -10.46
N ALA A 18 -10.64 14.18 -11.31
CA ALA A 18 -11.30 12.89 -11.02
C ALA A 18 -10.33 11.77 -10.59
N THR A 19 -9.03 11.93 -10.85
CA THR A 19 -7.98 11.02 -10.42
C THR A 19 -7.55 11.29 -8.97
N VAL A 20 -7.31 12.55 -8.57
CA VAL A 20 -6.71 12.91 -7.27
C VAL A 20 -7.56 12.46 -6.08
N GLY A 21 -8.89 12.57 -6.21
CA GLY A 21 -9.82 12.16 -5.14
C GLY A 21 -9.72 10.68 -4.77
N THR A 22 -9.40 9.82 -5.74
CA THR A 22 -9.23 8.37 -5.49
C THR A 22 -7.95 8.10 -4.71
N TYR A 23 -6.83 8.75 -5.06
CA TYR A 23 -5.56 8.61 -4.33
C TYR A 23 -5.68 9.11 -2.90
N ILE A 24 -6.38 10.22 -2.66
CA ILE A 24 -6.62 10.75 -1.32
C ILE A 24 -7.43 9.76 -0.47
N ARG A 25 -8.47 9.12 -1.03
CA ARG A 25 -9.24 8.10 -0.32
C ARG A 25 -8.37 6.89 0.05
N VAL A 26 -7.53 6.40 -0.86
CA VAL A 26 -6.63 5.28 -0.58
C VAL A 26 -5.56 5.67 0.45
N ALA A 27 -5.03 6.89 0.37
CA ALA A 27 -4.09 7.44 1.38
C ALA A 27 -4.71 7.45 2.78
N LEU A 28 -5.99 7.86 2.88
CA LEU A 28 -6.73 7.89 4.15
C LEU A 28 -6.92 6.47 4.69
N VAL A 29 -7.30 5.50 3.85
CA VAL A 29 -7.39 4.09 4.24
C VAL A 29 -6.03 3.58 4.73
N LEU A 30 -4.95 3.83 3.99
CA LEU A 30 -3.59 3.40 4.34
C LEU A 30 -3.13 3.99 5.69
N THR A 31 -3.49 5.25 5.93
CA THR A 31 -3.24 5.92 7.21
C THR A 31 -4.04 5.28 8.33
N GLY A 32 -5.32 4.96 8.10
CA GLY A 32 -6.16 4.23 9.05
C GLY A 32 -5.61 2.85 9.41
N VAL A 33 -5.17 2.06 8.41
CA VAL A 33 -4.51 0.77 8.65
C VAL A 33 -3.22 0.94 9.45
N THR A 34 -2.49 2.04 9.25
CA THR A 34 -1.27 2.35 10.01
C THR A 34 -1.54 2.75 11.45
N ALA A 35 -2.56 3.57 11.69
CA ALA A 35 -3.01 3.88 13.04
C ALA A 35 -3.50 2.62 13.78
N LEU A 36 -4.24 1.74 13.08
CA LEU A 36 -4.67 0.45 13.61
C LEU A 36 -3.47 -0.43 13.99
N GLU A 37 -2.44 -0.50 13.14
CA GLU A 37 -1.21 -1.27 13.41
C GLU A 37 -0.54 -0.80 14.71
N VAL A 38 -0.35 0.51 14.87
CA VAL A 38 0.21 1.09 16.10
C VAL A 38 -0.68 0.76 17.29
N GLY A 39 -2.01 0.89 17.16
CA GLY A 39 -2.96 0.52 18.22
C GLY A 39 -2.86 -0.95 18.65
N VAL A 40 -2.77 -1.87 17.69
CA VAL A 40 -2.65 -3.31 17.93
C VAL A 40 -1.35 -3.66 18.67
N ILE A 41 -0.24 -3.00 18.34
CA ILE A 41 1.05 -3.21 19.03
C ILE A 41 0.97 -2.82 20.51
N TYR A 42 0.19 -1.80 20.87
CA TYR A 42 0.03 -1.36 22.26
C TYR A 42 -0.85 -2.29 23.11
N VAL A 43 -1.69 -3.12 22.50
CA VAL A 43 -2.59 -4.05 23.22
C VAL A 43 -1.87 -5.36 23.52
N ARG A 44 -1.35 -5.48 24.75
CA ARG A 44 -0.63 -6.69 25.25
C ARG A 44 -1.46 -7.97 25.22
N GLN A 45 -2.81 -7.90 25.23
CA GLN A 45 -3.68 -9.08 25.19
C GLN A 45 -3.67 -9.82 23.84
N LEU A 46 -3.15 -9.22 22.77
CA LEU A 46 -3.10 -9.84 21.44
C LEU A 46 -1.76 -10.54 21.15
N ALA A 47 -0.85 -10.63 22.13
CA ALA A 47 0.52 -11.13 21.95
C ALA A 47 0.70 -12.38 21.05
N PRO A 48 -0.11 -13.46 21.16
CA PRO A 48 0.07 -14.63 20.29
C PRO A 48 -0.40 -14.42 18.83
N ILE A 49 -1.31 -13.47 18.59
CA ILE A 49 -1.93 -13.22 17.27
C ILE A 49 -1.36 -11.94 16.63
N VAL A 50 -0.65 -11.11 17.38
CA VAL A 50 -0.01 -9.87 16.91
C VAL A 50 0.88 -10.13 15.69
N VAL A 51 1.73 -11.16 15.71
CA VAL A 51 2.65 -11.45 14.61
C VAL A 51 1.91 -11.74 13.29
N PRO A 52 0.99 -12.72 13.20
CA PRO A 52 0.26 -12.96 11.95
C PRO A 52 -0.65 -11.79 11.57
N LEU A 53 -1.22 -11.06 12.53
CA LEU A 53 -2.08 -9.90 12.27
C LEU A 53 -1.30 -8.73 11.66
N LEU A 54 -0.12 -8.42 12.20
CA LEU A 54 0.78 -7.39 11.65
C LEU A 54 1.25 -7.78 10.24
N LEU A 55 1.56 -9.07 10.02
CA LEU A 55 1.94 -9.56 8.70
C LEU A 55 0.80 -9.39 7.67
N ALA A 56 -0.44 -9.72 8.06
CA ALA A 56 -1.62 -9.53 7.22
C ALA A 56 -1.90 -8.05 6.92
N MET A 57 -1.80 -7.18 7.93
CA MET A 57 -1.96 -5.72 7.76
C MET A 57 -0.88 -5.14 6.84
N SER A 58 0.38 -5.58 6.99
CA SER A 58 1.49 -5.15 6.13
C SER A 58 1.30 -5.61 4.68
N ALA A 59 0.88 -6.86 4.46
CA ALA A 59 0.55 -7.36 3.14
C ALA A 59 -0.62 -6.59 2.49
N ALA A 60 -1.65 -6.25 3.25
CA ALA A 60 -2.78 -5.44 2.77
C ALA A 60 -2.35 -4.02 2.37
N LYS A 61 -1.50 -3.37 3.17
CA LYS A 61 -0.93 -2.05 2.82
C LYS A 61 -0.11 -2.13 1.55
N PHE A 62 0.76 -3.13 1.44
CA PHE A 62 1.56 -3.34 0.25
C PHE A 62 0.68 -3.52 -0.99
N ALA A 63 -0.38 -4.34 -0.91
CA ALA A 63 -1.32 -4.53 -2.01
C ALA A 63 -2.04 -3.23 -2.40
N LEU A 64 -2.50 -2.42 -1.43
CA LEU A 64 -3.12 -1.12 -1.69
C LEU A 64 -2.17 -0.14 -2.37
N VAL A 65 -0.92 -0.07 -1.91
CA VAL A 65 0.12 0.79 -2.51
C VAL A 65 0.41 0.34 -3.94
N VAL A 66 0.60 -0.95 -4.17
CA VAL A 66 0.92 -1.50 -5.49
C VAL A 66 -0.24 -1.31 -6.48
N LEU A 67 -1.48 -1.56 -6.03
CA LEU A 67 -2.64 -1.48 -6.91
C LEU A 67 -3.00 -0.03 -7.29
N PHE A 68 -2.92 0.90 -6.33
CA PHE A 68 -3.39 2.28 -6.53
C PHE A 68 -2.26 3.29 -6.69
N PHE A 69 -1.23 3.29 -5.82
CA PHE A 69 -0.15 4.28 -5.88
C PHE A 69 0.89 3.98 -6.97
N MET A 70 1.21 2.72 -7.20
CA MET A 70 2.09 2.29 -8.32
C MET A 70 1.34 2.18 -9.66
N HIS A 71 0.09 2.63 -9.71
CA HIS A 71 -0.74 2.69 -10.93
C HIS A 71 -1.05 1.35 -11.62
N LEU A 72 -0.68 0.18 -11.08
CA LEU A 72 -0.96 -1.11 -11.74
C LEU A 72 -2.44 -1.35 -12.10
N ARG A 73 -3.39 -0.81 -11.33
CA ARG A 73 -4.82 -0.90 -11.68
C ARG A 73 -5.20 -0.10 -12.92
N TYR A 74 -4.45 0.96 -13.22
CA TYR A 74 -4.69 1.89 -14.32
C TYR A 74 -3.72 1.69 -15.49
N ASP A 75 -2.68 0.86 -15.31
CA ASP A 75 -1.64 0.56 -16.30
C ASP A 75 -1.83 -0.84 -16.94
N SER A 76 -1.00 -1.13 -17.94
CA SER A 76 -0.92 -2.38 -18.67
C SER A 76 -0.51 -3.57 -17.81
N ARG A 77 -1.09 -4.75 -18.11
CA ARG A 77 -0.81 -6.01 -17.40
C ARG A 77 0.66 -6.43 -17.41
N VAL A 78 1.47 -5.86 -18.31
CA VAL A 78 2.91 -6.10 -18.43
C VAL A 78 3.65 -5.53 -17.21
N LEU A 79 3.33 -4.31 -16.76
CA LEU A 79 3.95 -3.73 -15.55
C LEU A 79 3.57 -4.53 -14.30
N THR A 80 2.31 -4.98 -14.24
CA THR A 80 1.86 -5.91 -13.19
C THR A 80 2.67 -7.20 -13.19
N LEU A 81 2.92 -7.80 -14.35
CA LEU A 81 3.69 -9.05 -14.45
C LEU A 81 5.16 -8.86 -14.05
N VAL A 82 5.79 -7.76 -14.50
CA VAL A 82 7.20 -7.43 -14.18
C VAL A 82 7.38 -7.12 -12.69
N PHE A 83 6.35 -6.64 -12.01
CA PHE A 83 6.38 -6.43 -10.56
C PHE A 83 6.06 -7.71 -9.76
N VAL A 84 4.98 -8.41 -10.12
CA VAL A 84 4.49 -9.59 -9.40
C VAL A 84 5.40 -10.82 -9.62
N GLY A 85 6.01 -10.96 -10.80
CA GLY A 85 6.96 -12.04 -11.11
C GLY A 85 8.12 -12.15 -10.10
N PRO A 86 8.97 -11.11 -9.97
CA PRO A 86 10.05 -11.11 -8.98
C PRO A 86 9.55 -11.11 -7.54
N LEU A 87 8.35 -10.56 -7.25
CA LEU A 87 7.75 -10.63 -5.91
C LEU A 87 7.42 -12.07 -5.50
N ILE A 88 6.76 -12.84 -6.38
CA ILE A 88 6.45 -14.25 -6.14
C ILE A 88 7.75 -15.05 -6.04
N LEU A 89 8.72 -14.77 -6.91
CA LEU A 89 10.02 -15.43 -6.90
C LEU A 89 10.76 -15.16 -5.59
N ALA A 90 10.80 -13.91 -5.11
CA ALA A 90 11.42 -13.53 -3.84
C ALA A 90 10.71 -14.16 -2.64
N ALA A 91 9.38 -14.16 -2.61
CA ALA A 91 8.61 -14.81 -1.54
C ALA A 91 8.84 -16.32 -1.53
N GLY A 92 8.80 -16.97 -2.70
CA GLY A 92 9.08 -18.39 -2.85
C GLY A 92 10.51 -18.75 -2.45
N LEU A 93 11.48 -17.91 -2.83
CA LEU A 93 12.88 -18.06 -2.43
C LEU A 93 13.05 -17.90 -0.91
N ALA A 94 12.41 -16.91 -0.29
CA ALA A 94 12.44 -16.72 1.15
C ALA A 94 11.89 -17.94 1.90
N VAL A 95 10.74 -18.48 1.45
CA VAL A 95 10.17 -19.72 2.00
C VAL A 95 11.11 -20.90 1.78
N ALA A 96 11.66 -21.06 0.58
CA ALA A 96 12.60 -22.13 0.24
C ALA A 96 13.84 -22.08 1.16
N LEU A 97 14.43 -20.91 1.37
CA LEU A 97 15.57 -20.73 2.28
C LEU A 97 15.21 -21.02 3.75
N MET A 98 14.02 -20.61 4.21
CA MET A 98 13.52 -20.95 5.54
C MET A 98 13.38 -22.46 5.73
N THR A 99 12.90 -23.18 4.70
CA THR A 99 12.79 -24.66 4.74
C THR A 99 14.14 -25.36 4.59
N LEU A 100 15.04 -24.84 3.74
CA LEU A 100 16.32 -25.44 3.40
C LEU A 100 17.36 -25.30 4.51
N SER A 101 17.38 -24.18 5.22
CA SER A 101 18.29 -23.94 6.34
C SER A 101 18.12 -24.91 7.51
N GLY A 102 17.11 -25.81 7.45
CA GLY A 102 16.85 -26.79 8.49
C GLY A 102 16.36 -26.17 9.79
N ALA A 103 16.34 -24.83 9.92
CA ALA A 103 15.93 -24.12 11.13
C ALA A 103 14.48 -24.45 11.54
N PHE A 104 13.60 -24.74 10.57
CA PHE A 104 12.23 -25.18 10.84
C PHE A 104 12.13 -26.68 11.21
N LEU A 105 13.08 -27.52 10.76
CA LEU A 105 13.16 -28.96 11.08
C LEU A 105 13.96 -29.26 12.36
N VAL A 106 14.90 -28.38 12.74
CA VAL A 106 15.75 -28.48 13.94
C VAL A 106 15.07 -27.92 15.19
N PHE A 107 14.24 -26.88 15.08
CA PHE A 107 13.46 -26.37 16.22
C PHE A 107 12.35 -27.34 16.69
N GLY A 108 12.09 -28.39 15.91
CA GLY A 108 11.07 -29.42 16.17
C GLY A 108 11.61 -30.75 16.71
N ARG A 109 12.88 -30.83 17.12
CA ARG A 109 13.49 -31.97 17.82
C ARG A 109 14.19 -31.51 19.09
#